data_AF-A0A3C1RLS1-F1
#
_entry.id   AF-A0A3C1RLS1-F1
#
_cell.length_a   1.000
_cell.length_b   1.000
_cell.length_c   1.000
_cell.angle_alpha   90.00
_cell.angle_beta   90.00
_cell.angle_gamma   90.00
#
_symmetry.space_group_name_H-M   'P 1'
#
loop_
_entity.id
_entity.type
_entity.pdbx_description
1 polymer ?
#
loop_
_entity_poly.entity_id
_entity_poly.type
_entity_poly.pdbx_seq_one_letter_code
_entity_poly.pdbx_strand_id
1 'polypeptide(L)'
;MPRTPTLSFDRGTLLLHPPPKGKNWIDFVTWDDRVEKFRSPAFYYRNLVETLRKNQVDFIDQAHNFNRLELTPSFEMPPYLHQQEALAAWQAIGSQGVVVLPTASGKTYLAQLAMQVTGYSSLIIVPTLDLMHQWYAHLLAAFPDIEIGLLGGGSKDRTPILVATYDSATIYSETLGNKYGLLIFDECHHLPTDFYRVIAEYSLAPYRLGLTATPERSDGRHSDLSLLIGSTVYRKTPEDLAGSALANHRVVQILVKLSPQERETYQEQMKVRNEFIKENNIKLSSLEGWKQFVMLSARSPLGRRAMLAHRQAKEISLCTNGKLRILADLLSQHHLEKTLIFTADNSTVYKISQSFLIPAITHQTPVKERHEILTKFRA
;
A
#
# COMPACT_ATOMS: atom_id res chain seq x y z
N MET A 1 -48.32 -14.95 1.02
CA MET A 1 -47.25 -15.33 0.07
C MET A 1 -45.93 -15.32 0.83
N PRO A 2 -45.09 -16.36 0.73
CA PRO A 2 -43.75 -16.29 1.31
C PRO A 2 -43.00 -15.13 0.65
N ARG A 3 -42.52 -14.18 1.46
CA ARG A 3 -41.71 -13.06 0.95
C ARG A 3 -40.37 -13.63 0.49
N THR A 4 -39.92 -13.24 -0.70
CA THR A 4 -38.63 -13.65 -1.24
C THR A 4 -37.50 -13.04 -0.41
N PRO A 5 -36.51 -13.84 0.07
CA PRO A 5 -35.32 -13.33 0.74
C PRO A 5 -34.66 -12.20 -0.05
N THR A 6 -34.40 -11.07 0.60
CA THR A 6 -33.75 -9.91 -0.04
C THR A 6 -32.43 -9.62 0.67
N LEU A 7 -31.37 -9.48 -0.11
CA LEU A 7 -30.04 -9.08 0.34
C LEU A 7 -29.87 -7.59 0.05
N SER A 8 -29.53 -6.78 1.05
CA SER A 8 -29.34 -5.33 0.90
C SER A 8 -28.06 -4.87 1.61
N PHE A 9 -27.42 -3.83 1.11
CA PHE A 9 -26.22 -3.25 1.72
C PHE A 9 -26.56 -2.18 2.76
N ASP A 10 -25.86 -2.20 3.89
CA ASP A 10 -26.02 -1.23 4.98
C ASP A 10 -24.65 -0.94 5.63
N ARG A 11 -24.06 0.22 5.29
CA ARG A 11 -22.85 0.80 5.90
C ARG A 11 -21.71 -0.21 6.16
N GLY A 12 -21.30 -0.94 5.14
CA GLY A 12 -20.22 -1.93 5.24
C GLY A 12 -20.65 -3.32 5.71
N THR A 13 -21.95 -3.54 5.85
CA THR A 13 -22.55 -4.84 6.12
C THR A 13 -23.63 -5.18 5.10
N LEU A 14 -24.03 -6.45 5.10
CA LEU A 14 -25.15 -6.99 4.35
C LEU A 14 -26.28 -7.29 5.32
N LEU A 15 -27.50 -6.98 4.93
CA LEU A 15 -28.72 -7.39 5.62
C LEU A 15 -29.46 -8.40 4.75
N LEU A 16 -29.87 -9.52 5.35
CA LEU A 16 -30.60 -10.60 4.70
C LEU A 16 -31.95 -10.77 5.40
N HIS A 17 -33.03 -10.47 4.69
CA HIS A 17 -34.38 -10.62 5.22
C HIS A 17 -35.43 -10.72 4.10
N PRO A 18 -36.46 -11.58 4.23
CA PRO A 18 -36.61 -12.64 5.24
C PRO A 18 -35.53 -13.73 5.10
N PRO A 19 -35.30 -14.58 6.13
CA PRO A 19 -34.30 -15.63 6.06
C PRO A 19 -34.64 -16.66 4.96
N PRO A 20 -33.66 -17.04 4.12
CA PRO A 20 -33.84 -18.10 3.14
C PRO A 20 -34.00 -19.47 3.80
N LYS A 21 -34.61 -20.42 3.07
CA LYS A 21 -34.71 -21.81 3.53
C LYS A 21 -33.33 -22.47 3.52
N GLY A 22 -33.10 -23.39 4.46
CA GLY A 22 -31.82 -24.11 4.63
C GLY A 22 -30.92 -23.48 5.69
N LYS A 23 -29.79 -24.13 5.99
CA LYS A 23 -28.83 -23.70 7.03
C LYS A 23 -27.47 -23.24 6.49
N ASN A 24 -27.21 -23.45 5.20
CA ASN A 24 -25.87 -23.26 4.59
C ASN A 24 -25.40 -21.79 4.56
N TRP A 25 -26.30 -20.82 4.77
CA TRP A 25 -25.99 -19.39 4.80
C TRP A 25 -25.72 -18.86 6.22
N ILE A 26 -25.99 -19.67 7.26
CA ILE A 26 -25.89 -19.26 8.67
C ILE A 26 -24.44 -18.97 9.07
N ASP A 27 -23.47 -19.67 8.49
CA ASP A 27 -22.05 -19.50 8.82
C ASP A 27 -21.51 -18.10 8.47
N PHE A 28 -22.21 -17.37 7.60
CA PHE A 28 -21.80 -16.04 7.15
C PHE A 28 -22.55 -14.91 7.84
N VAL A 29 -23.63 -15.19 8.56
CA VAL A 29 -24.53 -14.15 9.10
C VAL A 29 -24.76 -14.33 10.60
N THR A 30 -25.06 -13.23 11.28
CA THR A 30 -25.51 -13.20 12.66
C THR A 30 -26.84 -12.49 12.75
N TRP A 31 -27.71 -12.89 13.68
CA TRP A 31 -28.94 -12.15 13.94
C TRP A 31 -28.61 -10.83 14.66
N ASP A 32 -29.16 -9.71 14.18
CA ASP A 32 -29.01 -8.39 14.81
C ASP A 32 -30.37 -7.90 15.31
N ASP A 33 -30.57 -7.94 16.62
CA ASP A 33 -31.80 -7.55 17.31
C ASP A 33 -32.18 -6.08 17.07
N ARG A 34 -31.22 -5.21 16.77
CA ARG A 34 -31.48 -3.76 16.61
C ARG A 34 -32.23 -3.44 15.33
N VAL A 35 -32.07 -4.29 14.31
CA VAL A 35 -32.68 -4.14 12.99
C VAL A 35 -33.63 -5.28 12.65
N GLU A 36 -33.74 -6.28 13.53
CA GLU A 36 -34.55 -7.49 13.39
C GLU A 36 -34.28 -8.24 12.06
N LYS A 37 -33.00 -8.34 11.68
CA LYS A 37 -32.54 -8.97 10.43
C LYS A 37 -31.23 -9.73 10.64
N PHE A 38 -30.94 -10.65 9.73
CA PHE A 38 -29.61 -11.26 9.66
C PHE A 38 -28.63 -10.29 9.03
N ARG A 39 -27.45 -10.14 9.64
CA ARG A 39 -26.38 -9.24 9.22
C ARG A 39 -25.10 -10.01 8.95
N SER A 40 -24.35 -9.63 7.92
CA SER A 40 -23.04 -10.19 7.58
C SER A 40 -22.05 -9.08 7.26
N PRO A 41 -20.76 -9.19 7.60
CA PRO A 41 -19.73 -8.32 7.04
C PRO A 41 -19.77 -8.30 5.49
N ALA A 42 -19.62 -7.12 4.89
CA ALA A 42 -19.72 -6.96 3.44
C ALA A 42 -18.71 -7.81 2.65
N PHE A 43 -17.52 -8.04 3.18
CA PHE A 43 -16.51 -8.85 2.48
C PHE A 43 -16.90 -10.32 2.27
N TYR A 44 -17.90 -10.84 3.01
CA TYR A 44 -18.45 -12.19 2.76
C TYR A 44 -19.46 -12.25 1.61
N TYR A 45 -19.77 -11.11 0.97
CA TYR A 45 -20.77 -11.01 -0.09
C TYR A 45 -20.65 -12.10 -1.16
N ARG A 46 -19.45 -12.28 -1.73
CA ARG A 46 -19.20 -13.27 -2.77
C ARG A 46 -19.54 -14.67 -2.28
N ASN A 47 -18.98 -15.08 -1.14
CA ASN A 47 -19.16 -16.41 -0.58
C ASN A 47 -20.63 -16.69 -0.24
N LEU A 48 -21.32 -15.68 0.31
CA LEU A 48 -22.75 -15.76 0.62
C LEU A 48 -23.59 -15.93 -0.65
N VAL A 49 -23.37 -15.09 -1.67
CA VAL A 49 -24.10 -15.15 -2.95
C VAL A 49 -23.83 -16.45 -3.69
N GLU A 50 -22.57 -16.89 -3.77
CA GLU A 50 -22.20 -18.17 -4.39
C GLU A 50 -22.84 -19.35 -3.66
N THR A 51 -22.88 -19.32 -2.32
CA THR A 51 -23.53 -20.36 -1.51
C THR A 51 -25.03 -20.39 -1.73
N LEU A 52 -25.70 -19.23 -1.77
CA LEU A 52 -27.14 -19.15 -2.04
C LEU A 52 -27.48 -19.67 -3.44
N ARG A 53 -26.69 -19.29 -4.46
CA ARG A 53 -26.86 -19.76 -5.84
C ARG A 53 -26.59 -21.26 -5.99
N LYS A 54 -25.52 -21.78 -5.38
CA LYS A 54 -25.18 -23.21 -5.40
C LYS A 54 -26.29 -24.08 -4.81
N ASN A 55 -27.01 -23.57 -3.81
CA ASN A 55 -28.13 -24.25 -3.18
C ASN A 55 -29.48 -23.95 -3.84
N GLN A 56 -29.49 -23.27 -5.01
CA GLN A 56 -30.70 -22.92 -5.77
C GLN A 56 -31.75 -22.19 -4.92
N VAL A 57 -31.28 -21.31 -4.03
CA VAL A 57 -32.16 -20.46 -3.22
C VAL A 57 -32.59 -19.28 -4.06
N ASP A 58 -33.90 -19.07 -4.22
CA ASP A 58 -34.44 -17.86 -4.82
C ASP A 58 -34.28 -16.67 -3.86
N PHE A 59 -33.52 -15.67 -4.27
CA PHE A 59 -33.33 -14.42 -3.52
C PHE A 59 -33.19 -13.22 -4.45
N ILE A 60 -33.47 -12.03 -3.92
CA ILE A 60 -33.31 -10.75 -4.62
C ILE A 60 -32.03 -10.10 -4.10
N ASP A 61 -31.08 -9.81 -5.00
CA ASP A 61 -29.87 -9.06 -4.67
C ASP A 61 -30.08 -7.56 -4.94
N GLN A 62 -30.23 -6.79 -3.87
CA GLN A 62 -30.26 -5.33 -3.88
C GLN A 62 -29.02 -4.74 -3.18
N ALA A 63 -28.03 -5.57 -2.87
CA ALA A 63 -26.86 -5.13 -2.13
C ALA A 63 -25.86 -4.43 -3.05
N HIS A 64 -25.56 -5.03 -4.21
CA HIS A 64 -24.59 -4.47 -5.13
C HIS A 64 -25.16 -3.29 -5.92
N ASN A 65 -24.29 -2.30 -6.16
CA ASN A 65 -24.57 -1.13 -6.99
C ASN A 65 -23.35 -0.79 -7.86
N PHE A 66 -22.54 -1.80 -8.17
CA PHE A 66 -21.47 -1.72 -9.15
C PHE A 66 -21.99 -2.04 -10.55
N ASN A 67 -21.50 -1.31 -11.55
CA ASN A 67 -21.98 -1.38 -12.93
C ASN A 67 -21.01 -2.20 -13.78
N ARG A 68 -21.53 -2.86 -14.81
CA ARG A 68 -20.70 -3.40 -15.90
C ARG A 68 -20.09 -2.24 -16.68
N LEU A 69 -18.81 -2.40 -17.04
CA LEU A 69 -18.07 -1.43 -17.85
C LEU A 69 -17.38 -2.17 -18.99
N GLU A 70 -17.56 -1.65 -20.20
CA GLU A 70 -16.78 -2.06 -21.36
C GLU A 70 -15.59 -1.11 -21.48
N LEU A 71 -14.40 -1.62 -21.17
CA LEU A 71 -13.17 -0.85 -21.20
C LEU A 71 -12.44 -1.11 -22.51
N THR A 72 -12.54 -0.18 -23.47
CA THR A 72 -11.78 -0.25 -24.72
C THR A 72 -10.52 0.60 -24.58
N PRO A 73 -9.32 0.02 -24.58
CA PRO A 73 -8.08 0.79 -24.49
C PRO A 73 -7.84 1.61 -25.77
N SER A 74 -7.35 2.85 -25.59
CA SER A 74 -6.93 3.71 -26.71
C SER A 74 -5.65 3.21 -27.40
N PHE A 75 -4.80 2.50 -26.66
CA PHE A 75 -3.53 1.96 -27.11
C PHE A 75 -3.27 0.61 -26.45
N GLU A 76 -3.11 -0.44 -27.26
CA GLU A 76 -2.76 -1.79 -26.82
C GLU A 76 -1.29 -2.07 -27.12
N MET A 77 -0.50 -2.19 -26.05
CA MET A 77 0.84 -2.78 -26.14
C MET A 77 0.73 -4.25 -25.75
N PRO A 78 1.38 -5.20 -26.44
CA PRO A 78 1.37 -6.58 -25.99
C PRO A 78 1.96 -6.66 -24.57
N PRO A 79 1.25 -7.24 -23.58
CA PRO A 79 1.78 -7.41 -22.23
C PRO A 79 3.04 -8.25 -22.25
N TYR A 80 4.01 -7.89 -21.40
CA TYR A 80 5.17 -8.73 -21.17
C TYR A 80 4.75 -10.09 -20.58
N LEU A 81 5.58 -11.12 -20.78
CA LEU A 81 5.28 -12.48 -20.33
C LEU A 81 4.91 -12.54 -18.84
N HIS A 82 5.65 -11.84 -17.97
CA HIS A 82 5.36 -11.82 -16.54
C HIS A 82 4.04 -11.15 -16.19
N GLN A 83 3.53 -10.24 -17.02
CA GLN A 83 2.22 -9.60 -16.84
C GLN A 83 1.10 -10.55 -17.27
N GLN A 84 1.30 -11.29 -18.36
CA GLN A 84 0.38 -12.34 -18.80
C GLN A 84 0.27 -13.46 -17.77
N GLU A 85 1.40 -13.96 -17.28
CA GLU A 85 1.45 -14.99 -16.24
C GLU A 85 0.78 -14.52 -14.94
N ALA A 86 1.07 -13.28 -14.52
CA ALA A 86 0.44 -12.70 -13.33
C ALA A 86 -1.08 -12.58 -13.46
N LEU A 87 -1.56 -12.10 -14.61
CA LEU A 87 -2.99 -11.96 -14.88
C LEU A 87 -3.69 -13.33 -14.90
N ALA A 88 -3.11 -14.31 -15.60
CA ALA A 88 -3.63 -15.66 -15.69
C ALA A 88 -3.67 -16.35 -14.31
N ALA A 89 -2.61 -16.22 -13.51
CA ALA A 89 -2.56 -16.76 -12.15
C ALA A 89 -3.63 -16.12 -11.24
N TRP A 90 -3.83 -14.81 -11.36
CA TRP A 90 -4.89 -14.10 -10.62
C TRP A 90 -6.29 -14.54 -11.06
N GLN A 91 -6.54 -14.71 -12.36
CA GLN A 91 -7.81 -15.23 -12.87
C GLN A 91 -8.09 -16.66 -12.40
N ALA A 92 -7.07 -17.53 -12.39
CA ALA A 92 -7.20 -18.94 -12.02
C ALA A 92 -7.69 -19.16 -10.58
N ILE A 93 -7.37 -18.25 -9.64
CA ILE A 93 -7.86 -18.31 -8.25
C ILE A 93 -9.22 -17.63 -8.05
N GLY A 94 -9.88 -17.21 -9.14
CA GLY A 94 -11.13 -16.48 -9.08
C GLY A 94 -10.96 -14.97 -8.92
N SER A 95 -9.81 -14.40 -9.29
CA SER A 95 -9.57 -12.94 -9.30
C SER A 95 -9.60 -12.29 -7.90
N GLN A 96 -9.09 -13.00 -6.89
CA GLN A 96 -8.84 -12.52 -5.54
C GLN A 96 -7.43 -12.91 -5.10
N GLY A 97 -6.49 -11.96 -5.14
CA GLY A 97 -5.10 -12.28 -4.81
C GLY A 97 -4.13 -11.12 -4.89
N VAL A 98 -2.93 -11.37 -4.37
CA VAL A 98 -1.81 -10.42 -4.36
C VAL A 98 -0.79 -10.83 -5.41
N VAL A 99 -0.39 -9.88 -6.25
CA VAL A 99 0.69 -10.00 -7.22
C VAL A 99 1.90 -9.22 -6.72
N VAL A 100 3.03 -9.91 -6.62
CA VAL A 100 4.30 -9.36 -6.15
C VAL A 100 5.23 -9.17 -7.34
N LEU A 101 5.45 -7.92 -7.69
CA LEU A 101 6.30 -7.53 -8.81
C LEU A 101 7.21 -6.37 -8.40
N PRO A 102 8.46 -6.32 -8.90
CA PRO A 102 9.36 -5.22 -8.59
C PRO A 102 8.83 -3.89 -9.16
N THR A 103 9.35 -2.76 -8.68
CA THR A 103 9.03 -1.45 -9.25
C THR A 103 9.42 -1.40 -10.74
N ALA A 104 8.72 -0.58 -11.53
CA ALA A 104 8.91 -0.46 -12.98
C ALA A 104 8.59 -1.72 -13.83
N SER A 105 8.11 -2.81 -13.26
CA SER A 105 7.64 -4.01 -13.99
C SER A 105 6.28 -3.84 -14.70
N GLY A 106 5.66 -2.66 -14.59
CA GLY A 106 4.35 -2.37 -15.19
C GLY A 106 3.15 -2.84 -14.36
N LYS A 107 3.20 -2.73 -13.02
CA LYS A 107 2.05 -3.00 -12.13
C LYS A 107 0.77 -2.26 -12.56
N THR A 108 0.90 -1.00 -13.00
CA THR A 108 -0.22 -0.20 -13.50
C THR A 108 -0.84 -0.79 -14.75
N TYR A 109 -0.03 -1.33 -15.67
CA TYR A 109 -0.53 -1.99 -16.88
C TYR A 109 -1.24 -3.31 -16.53
N LEU A 110 -0.69 -4.10 -15.61
CA LEU A 110 -1.36 -5.29 -15.08
C LEU A 110 -2.73 -4.95 -14.46
N ALA A 111 -2.83 -3.84 -13.74
CA ALA A 111 -4.10 -3.38 -13.18
C ALA A 111 -5.11 -3.02 -14.27
N GLN A 112 -4.68 -2.34 -15.34
CA GLN A 112 -5.53 -2.01 -16.49
C GLN A 112 -6.07 -3.29 -17.16
N LEU A 113 -5.23 -4.31 -17.34
CA LEU A 113 -5.66 -5.62 -17.86
C LEU A 113 -6.68 -6.29 -16.92
N ALA A 114 -6.46 -6.23 -15.60
CA ALA A 114 -7.40 -6.77 -14.62
C ALA A 114 -8.76 -6.03 -14.65
N MET A 115 -8.76 -4.72 -14.89
CA MET A 115 -9.99 -3.94 -15.07
C MET A 115 -10.73 -4.38 -16.33
N GLN A 116 -10.03 -4.56 -17.46
CA GLN A 116 -10.63 -5.00 -18.73
C GLN A 116 -11.24 -6.40 -18.61
N VAL A 117 -10.51 -7.34 -18.00
CA VAL A 117 -10.97 -8.72 -17.79
C VAL A 117 -12.20 -8.79 -16.89
N THR A 118 -12.25 -8.01 -15.81
CA THR A 118 -13.40 -8.05 -14.90
C THR A 118 -14.61 -7.31 -15.47
N GLY A 119 -14.40 -6.18 -16.16
CA GLY A 119 -15.45 -5.40 -16.81
C GLY A 119 -16.47 -4.83 -15.84
N TYR A 120 -16.02 -4.33 -14.69
CA TYR A 120 -16.85 -3.70 -13.66
C TYR A 120 -16.29 -2.36 -13.20
N SER A 121 -17.15 -1.53 -12.58
CA SER A 121 -16.70 -0.33 -11.85
C SER A 121 -15.58 -0.69 -10.87
N SER A 122 -14.53 0.11 -10.90
CA SER A 122 -13.25 -0.20 -10.24
C SER A 122 -12.83 0.92 -9.30
N LEU A 123 -12.41 0.56 -8.09
CA LEU A 123 -11.78 1.46 -7.13
C LEU A 123 -10.30 1.13 -7.01
N ILE A 124 -9.45 2.10 -7.32
CA ILE A 124 -8.01 2.01 -7.19
C ILE A 124 -7.61 2.77 -5.93
N ILE A 125 -6.91 2.10 -5.01
CA ILE A 125 -6.47 2.65 -3.73
C ILE A 125 -4.95 2.78 -3.75
N VAL A 126 -4.45 3.99 -3.46
CA VAL A 126 -3.01 4.33 -3.53
C VAL A 126 -2.54 5.02 -2.23
N PRO A 127 -1.24 4.96 -1.86
CA PRO A 127 -0.77 5.51 -0.59
C PRO A 127 -0.57 7.03 -0.60
N THR A 128 -0.33 7.66 -1.75
CA THR A 128 0.00 9.09 -1.82
C THR A 128 -0.79 9.84 -2.88
N LEU A 129 -0.95 11.15 -2.71
CA LEU A 129 -1.58 12.03 -3.71
C LEU A 129 -0.79 12.08 -5.03
N ASP A 130 0.54 11.98 -4.97
CA ASP A 130 1.36 11.95 -6.19
C ASP A 130 1.06 10.70 -7.02
N LEU A 131 0.97 9.52 -6.38
CA LEU A 131 0.56 8.30 -7.05
C LEU A 131 -0.87 8.39 -7.55
N MET A 132 -1.78 9.02 -6.80
CA MET A 132 -3.16 9.22 -7.22
C MET A 132 -3.23 9.98 -8.54
N HIS A 133 -2.51 11.10 -8.67
CA HIS A 133 -2.44 11.86 -9.91
C HIS A 133 -1.76 11.09 -11.05
N GLN A 134 -0.72 10.31 -10.75
CA GLN A 134 -0.05 9.46 -11.73
C GLN A 134 -1.01 8.39 -12.27
N TRP A 135 -1.73 7.68 -11.39
CA TRP A 135 -2.74 6.70 -11.75
C TRP A 135 -3.86 7.31 -12.59
N TYR A 136 -4.35 8.49 -12.18
CA TYR A 136 -5.35 9.23 -12.95
C TYR A 136 -4.88 9.52 -14.38
N ALA A 137 -3.67 10.04 -14.55
CA ALA A 137 -3.12 10.33 -15.87
C ALA A 137 -2.96 9.06 -16.73
N HIS A 138 -2.48 7.95 -16.14
CA HIS A 138 -2.35 6.68 -16.85
C HIS A 138 -3.70 6.09 -17.27
N LEU A 139 -4.71 6.16 -16.40
CA LEU A 139 -6.05 5.66 -16.69
C LEU A 139 -6.74 6.53 -17.74
N LEU A 140 -6.60 7.86 -17.66
CA LEU A 140 -7.18 8.79 -18.63
C LEU A 140 -6.57 8.60 -20.02
N ALA A 141 -5.26 8.36 -20.08
CA ALA A 141 -4.60 8.02 -21.34
C ALA A 141 -5.07 6.67 -21.90
N ALA A 142 -5.26 5.67 -21.04
CA ALA A 142 -5.66 4.33 -21.45
C ALA A 142 -7.15 4.24 -21.85
N PHE A 143 -8.04 4.94 -21.14
CA PHE A 143 -9.50 4.85 -21.30
C PHE A 143 -10.12 6.24 -21.42
N PRO A 144 -9.91 6.95 -22.54
CA PRO A 144 -10.33 8.35 -22.70
C PRO A 144 -11.86 8.51 -22.73
N ASP A 145 -12.60 7.47 -23.11
CA ASP A 145 -14.06 7.52 -23.27
C ASP A 145 -14.83 7.27 -21.96
N ILE A 146 -14.12 7.10 -20.83
CA ILE A 146 -14.71 6.72 -19.55
C ILE A 146 -14.42 7.77 -18.49
N GLU A 147 -15.45 8.10 -17.73
CA GLU A 147 -15.30 9.00 -16.59
C GLU A 147 -14.43 8.36 -15.50
N ILE A 148 -13.28 8.98 -15.27
CA ILE A 148 -12.35 8.64 -14.20
C ILE A 148 -12.35 9.80 -13.21
N GLY A 149 -12.45 9.49 -11.92
CA GLY A 149 -12.55 10.47 -10.85
C GLY A 149 -11.47 10.29 -9.80
N LEU A 150 -11.37 11.28 -8.92
CA LEU A 150 -10.44 11.32 -7.81
C LEU A 150 -11.17 11.44 -6.47
N LEU A 151 -10.69 10.72 -5.46
CA LEU A 151 -11.14 10.85 -4.07
C LEU A 151 -9.93 11.03 -3.14
N GLY A 152 -9.61 12.28 -2.86
CA GLY A 152 -8.44 12.66 -2.08
C GLY A 152 -7.92 14.03 -2.49
N GLY A 153 -7.12 14.66 -1.64
CA GLY A 153 -6.48 15.96 -1.94
C GLY A 153 -7.47 17.11 -2.18
N GLY A 154 -8.70 16.98 -1.69
CA GLY A 154 -9.79 17.95 -1.90
C GLY A 154 -10.84 17.51 -2.94
N SER A 155 -10.54 16.55 -3.81
CA SER A 155 -11.53 16.00 -4.74
C SER A 155 -12.45 14.96 -4.08
N LYS A 156 -13.70 14.90 -4.56
CA LYS A 156 -14.76 13.98 -4.07
C LYS A 156 -15.65 13.50 -5.23
N ASP A 157 -15.02 13.00 -6.28
CA ASP A 157 -15.72 12.56 -7.48
C ASP A 157 -16.48 11.25 -7.25
N ARG A 158 -17.50 11.01 -8.09
CA ARG A 158 -18.33 9.79 -8.05
C ARG A 158 -18.45 9.23 -9.46
N THR A 159 -17.44 8.49 -9.85
CA THR A 159 -17.26 7.97 -11.21
C THR A 159 -17.23 6.45 -11.22
N PRO A 160 -17.46 5.80 -12.37
CA PRO A 160 -17.37 4.34 -12.49
C PRO A 160 -15.96 3.80 -12.23
N ILE A 161 -14.92 4.57 -12.56
CA ILE A 161 -13.53 4.30 -12.18
C ILE A 161 -13.08 5.40 -11.23
N LEU A 162 -12.71 5.06 -10.01
CA LEU A 162 -12.31 6.02 -8.98
C LEU A 162 -10.90 5.71 -8.47
N VAL A 163 -10.03 6.71 -8.43
CA VAL A 163 -8.71 6.61 -7.78
C VAL A 163 -8.77 7.35 -6.44
N ALA A 164 -8.47 6.66 -5.35
CA ALA A 164 -8.57 7.17 -4.00
C ALA A 164 -7.28 6.96 -3.20
N THR A 165 -6.96 7.87 -2.29
CA THR A 165 -5.92 7.59 -1.29
C THR A 165 -6.44 6.61 -0.23
N TYR A 166 -5.56 5.84 0.41
CA TYR A 166 -5.93 4.97 1.54
C TYR A 166 -6.74 5.71 2.62
N ASP A 167 -6.28 6.90 3.02
CA ASP A 167 -6.99 7.71 4.02
C ASP A 167 -8.41 8.07 3.57
N SER A 168 -8.56 8.53 2.33
CA SER A 168 -9.87 8.94 1.81
C SER A 168 -10.79 7.73 1.61
N ALA A 169 -10.28 6.64 1.04
CA ALA A 169 -11.03 5.40 0.87
C ALA A 169 -11.52 4.85 2.22
N THR A 170 -10.73 4.99 3.28
CA THR A 170 -11.11 4.59 4.65
C THR A 170 -12.26 5.45 5.17
N ILE A 171 -12.14 6.78 5.07
CA ILE A 171 -13.17 7.73 5.54
C ILE A 171 -14.51 7.49 4.84
N TYR A 172 -14.49 7.13 3.54
CA TYR A 172 -15.70 6.92 2.74
C TYR A 172 -16.08 5.43 2.57
N SER A 173 -15.41 4.51 3.26
CA SER A 173 -15.55 3.06 3.09
C SER A 173 -16.99 2.57 3.15
N GLU A 174 -17.79 3.06 4.11
CA GLU A 174 -19.22 2.74 4.23
C GLU A 174 -20.04 3.13 3.00
N THR A 175 -19.68 4.21 2.31
CA THR A 175 -20.41 4.71 1.13
C THR A 175 -19.93 4.11 -0.18
N LEU A 176 -18.65 3.71 -0.24
CA LEU A 176 -18.03 3.11 -1.42
C LEU A 176 -18.27 1.59 -1.47
N GLY A 177 -18.60 0.97 -0.34
CA GLY A 177 -18.60 -0.48 -0.15
C GLY A 177 -19.38 -1.28 -1.19
N ASN A 178 -20.48 -0.75 -1.74
CA ASN A 178 -21.28 -1.44 -2.76
C ASN A 178 -21.13 -0.89 -4.18
N LYS A 179 -20.24 0.06 -4.42
CA LYS A 179 -20.15 0.82 -5.69
C LYS A 179 -19.20 0.22 -6.72
N TYR A 180 -18.27 -0.63 -6.29
CA TYR A 180 -17.20 -1.15 -7.14
C TYR A 180 -17.18 -2.68 -7.10
N GLY A 181 -17.07 -3.30 -8.27
CA GLY A 181 -16.96 -4.75 -8.43
C GLY A 181 -15.51 -5.23 -8.37
N LEU A 182 -14.55 -4.34 -8.64
CA LEU A 182 -13.12 -4.58 -8.53
C LEU A 182 -12.47 -3.57 -7.58
N LEU A 183 -11.70 -4.08 -6.61
CA LEU A 183 -10.75 -3.26 -5.84
C LEU A 183 -9.31 -3.55 -6.27
N ILE A 184 -8.54 -2.49 -6.47
CA ILE A 184 -7.11 -2.56 -6.76
C ILE A 184 -6.37 -1.82 -5.67
N PHE A 185 -5.52 -2.52 -4.93
CA PHE A 185 -4.70 -1.95 -3.86
C PHE A 185 -3.26 -1.81 -4.36
N ASP A 186 -2.84 -0.59 -4.68
CA ASP A 186 -1.44 -0.29 -4.96
C ASP A 186 -0.65 -0.14 -3.66
N GLU A 187 0.55 -0.70 -3.64
CA GLU A 187 1.32 -0.93 -2.42
C GLU A 187 0.48 -1.54 -1.29
N CYS A 188 -0.15 -2.68 -1.59
CA CYS A 188 -1.12 -3.33 -0.72
C CYS A 188 -0.59 -3.69 0.68
N HIS A 189 0.73 -3.69 0.91
CA HIS A 189 1.33 -3.86 2.23
C HIS A 189 0.91 -2.80 3.26
N HIS A 190 0.30 -1.68 2.83
CA HIS A 190 -0.33 -0.70 3.71
C HIS A 190 -1.67 -1.17 4.30
N LEU A 191 -2.44 -1.99 3.58
CA LEU A 191 -3.82 -2.35 3.93
C LEU A 191 -4.02 -3.00 5.33
N PRO A 192 -3.14 -3.87 5.85
CA PRO A 192 -3.34 -4.58 7.13
C PRO A 192 -3.29 -3.73 8.40
N THR A 193 -3.33 -2.39 8.29
CA THR A 193 -3.45 -1.54 9.46
C THR A 193 -4.89 -1.55 9.97
N ASP A 194 -5.08 -1.38 11.27
CA ASP A 194 -6.42 -1.38 11.88
C ASP A 194 -7.31 -0.26 11.30
N PHE A 195 -6.68 0.81 10.81
CA PHE A 195 -7.37 1.90 10.14
C PHE A 195 -7.75 1.57 8.69
N TYR A 196 -6.87 0.96 7.88
CA TYR A 196 -7.11 0.76 6.45
C TYR A 196 -7.89 -0.52 6.11
N ARG A 197 -7.86 -1.54 6.98
CA ARG A 197 -8.53 -2.84 6.73
C ARG A 197 -10.03 -2.71 6.42
N VAL A 198 -10.69 -1.70 6.97
CA VAL A 198 -12.13 -1.46 6.76
C VAL A 198 -12.48 -1.20 5.29
N ILE A 199 -11.54 -0.72 4.47
CA ILE A 199 -11.76 -0.56 3.02
C ILE A 199 -12.15 -1.90 2.39
N ALA A 200 -11.45 -2.97 2.77
CA ALA A 200 -11.71 -4.32 2.25
C ALA A 200 -12.86 -5.01 2.99
N GLU A 201 -12.99 -4.80 4.30
CA GLU A 201 -14.04 -5.43 5.11
C GLU A 201 -15.44 -4.90 4.79
N TYR A 202 -15.56 -3.60 4.49
CA TYR A 202 -16.83 -2.93 4.19
C TYR A 202 -17.21 -3.00 2.70
N SER A 203 -16.37 -3.61 1.86
CA SER A 203 -16.62 -3.73 0.44
C SER A 203 -17.23 -5.06 0.04
N LEU A 204 -18.24 -4.99 -0.83
CA LEU A 204 -18.87 -6.12 -1.52
C LEU A 204 -18.04 -6.64 -2.69
N ALA A 205 -16.98 -5.94 -3.10
CA ALA A 205 -16.26 -6.21 -4.34
C ALA A 205 -15.80 -7.69 -4.41
N PRO A 206 -16.34 -8.49 -5.34
CA PRO A 206 -15.97 -9.89 -5.48
C PRO A 206 -14.57 -10.07 -6.05
N TYR A 207 -14.03 -9.07 -6.75
CA TYR A 207 -12.69 -9.10 -7.34
C TYR A 207 -11.74 -8.17 -6.60
N ARG A 208 -10.57 -8.68 -6.25
CA ARG A 208 -9.57 -7.95 -5.44
C ARG A 208 -8.18 -8.24 -5.97
N LEU A 209 -7.46 -7.18 -6.32
CA LEU A 209 -6.08 -7.25 -6.78
C LEU A 209 -5.20 -6.44 -5.83
N GLY A 210 -4.26 -7.11 -5.15
CA GLY A 210 -3.19 -6.45 -4.42
C GLY A 210 -1.93 -6.35 -5.26
N LEU A 211 -1.30 -5.18 -5.32
CA LEU A 211 -0.04 -4.95 -6.02
C LEU A 211 1.00 -4.48 -5.02
N THR A 212 2.15 -5.15 -4.96
CA THR A 212 3.27 -4.66 -4.14
C THR A 212 4.61 -5.20 -4.62
N ALA A 213 5.70 -4.52 -4.28
CA ALA A 213 7.06 -5.05 -4.46
C ALA A 213 7.53 -5.81 -3.21
N THR A 214 6.97 -5.51 -2.04
CA THR A 214 7.45 -5.99 -0.74
C THR A 214 6.27 -6.46 0.11
N PRO A 215 5.80 -7.71 -0.07
CA PRO A 215 4.68 -8.25 0.69
C PRO A 215 5.03 -8.56 2.16
N GLU A 216 6.31 -8.81 2.44
CA GLU A 216 6.78 -9.22 3.77
C GLU A 216 6.95 -8.01 4.70
N ARG A 217 6.21 -8.01 5.81
CA ARG A 217 6.37 -7.04 6.91
C ARG A 217 7.00 -7.74 8.11
N SER A 218 7.88 -7.02 8.81
CA SER A 218 8.55 -7.47 10.04
C SER A 218 7.60 -7.70 11.23
N ASP A 219 6.33 -7.25 11.13
CA ASP A 219 5.32 -7.34 12.19
C ASP A 219 4.39 -8.56 12.06
N GLY A 220 4.56 -9.40 11.03
CA GLY A 220 3.75 -10.62 10.86
C GLY A 220 2.32 -10.39 10.35
N ARG A 221 1.87 -9.14 10.18
CA ARG A 221 0.50 -8.80 9.71
C ARG A 221 0.24 -9.08 8.22
N HIS A 222 1.20 -9.69 7.52
CA HIS A 222 1.01 -10.15 6.14
C HIS A 222 -0.04 -11.27 6.05
N SER A 223 -0.30 -12.00 7.15
CA SER A 223 -1.39 -12.96 7.26
C SER A 223 -2.74 -12.35 6.92
N ASP A 224 -2.96 -11.09 7.30
CA ASP A 224 -4.26 -10.43 7.16
C ASP A 224 -4.52 -10.04 5.69
N LEU A 225 -3.48 -9.89 4.85
CA LEU A 225 -3.66 -9.69 3.41
C LEU A 225 -4.37 -10.86 2.75
N SER A 226 -4.09 -12.08 3.22
CA SER A 226 -4.73 -13.28 2.68
C SER A 226 -6.25 -13.29 2.93
N LEU A 227 -6.67 -12.74 4.08
CA LEU A 227 -8.07 -12.58 4.43
C LEU A 227 -8.73 -11.39 3.70
N LEU A 228 -8.01 -10.26 3.59
CA LEU A 228 -8.58 -9.01 3.07
C LEU A 228 -8.57 -8.94 1.53
N ILE A 229 -7.60 -9.56 0.85
CA ILE A 229 -7.46 -9.52 -0.61
C ILE A 229 -7.49 -10.93 -1.18
N GLY A 230 -6.66 -11.82 -0.63
CA GLY A 230 -6.41 -13.17 -1.15
C GLY A 230 -4.92 -13.54 -1.01
N SER A 231 -4.59 -14.80 -1.26
CA SER A 231 -3.20 -15.29 -1.20
C SER A 231 -2.31 -14.62 -2.24
N THR A 232 -0.98 -14.72 -2.07
CA THR A 232 -0.04 -14.33 -3.13
C THR A 232 -0.14 -15.33 -4.28
N VAL A 233 -0.60 -14.86 -5.44
CA VAL A 233 -0.86 -15.70 -6.62
C VAL A 233 0.31 -15.73 -7.59
N TYR A 234 1.14 -14.69 -7.57
CA TYR A 234 2.28 -14.56 -8.47
C TYR A 234 3.38 -13.72 -7.82
N ARG A 235 4.64 -14.15 -7.99
CA ARG A 235 5.83 -13.46 -7.47
C ARG A 235 6.96 -13.53 -8.49
N LYS A 236 7.57 -12.37 -8.77
CA LYS A 236 8.88 -12.26 -9.45
C LYS A 236 9.77 -11.29 -8.70
N THR A 237 11.05 -11.58 -8.64
CA THR A 237 12.06 -10.67 -8.07
C THR A 237 12.64 -9.76 -9.16
N PRO A 238 13.37 -8.68 -8.80
CA PRO A 238 14.12 -7.90 -9.78
C PRO A 238 15.08 -8.77 -10.61
N GLU A 239 15.69 -9.78 -10.01
CA GLU A 239 16.61 -10.70 -10.69
C GLU A 239 15.89 -11.56 -11.72
N ASP A 240 14.67 -12.02 -11.42
CA ASP A 240 13.87 -12.82 -12.37
C ASP A 240 13.46 -12.03 -13.63
N LEU A 241 13.37 -10.69 -13.51
CA LEU A 241 12.96 -9.79 -14.60
C LEU A 241 14.14 -9.02 -15.23
N ALA A 242 15.37 -9.25 -14.74
CA ALA A 242 16.57 -8.63 -15.27
C ALA A 242 16.82 -9.11 -16.72
N GLY A 243 17.10 -8.17 -17.63
CA GLY A 243 17.40 -8.47 -19.04
C GLY A 243 16.19 -8.70 -19.95
N SER A 244 14.96 -8.77 -19.42
CA SER A 244 13.73 -8.85 -20.22
C SER A 244 12.84 -7.61 -20.06
N ALA A 245 12.49 -7.25 -18.82
CA ALA A 245 11.55 -6.16 -18.53
C ALA A 245 12.15 -5.03 -17.68
N LEU A 246 13.24 -5.28 -16.95
CA LEU A 246 13.93 -4.28 -16.15
C LEU A 246 15.26 -3.88 -16.78
N ALA A 247 15.59 -2.58 -16.65
CA ALA A 247 16.90 -2.07 -17.01
C ALA A 247 17.99 -2.73 -16.17
N ASN A 248 19.13 -3.03 -16.80
CA ASN A 248 20.29 -3.57 -16.10
C ASN A 248 20.79 -2.55 -15.07
N HIS A 249 20.93 -2.97 -13.81
CA HIS A 249 21.52 -2.16 -12.75
C HIS A 249 22.61 -2.95 -12.04
N ARG A 250 23.61 -2.25 -11.51
CA ARG A 250 24.71 -2.83 -10.74
C ARG A 250 24.67 -2.29 -9.31
N VAL A 251 24.61 -3.18 -8.33
CA VAL A 251 24.71 -2.81 -6.92
C VAL A 251 26.18 -2.84 -6.51
N VAL A 252 26.70 -1.71 -6.04
CA VAL A 252 28.05 -1.58 -5.49
C VAL A 252 27.96 -1.14 -4.03
N GLN A 253 28.45 -1.98 -3.11
CA GLN A 253 28.48 -1.66 -1.69
C GLN A 253 29.81 -0.98 -1.34
N ILE A 254 29.73 0.26 -0.83
CA ILE A 254 30.90 1.03 -0.39
C ILE A 254 30.89 1.10 1.15
N LEU A 255 31.85 0.42 1.77
CA LEU A 255 32.00 0.42 3.23
C LEU A 255 32.81 1.63 3.69
N VAL A 256 32.18 2.50 4.49
CA VAL A 256 32.80 3.71 5.02
C VAL A 256 33.13 3.53 6.50
N LYS A 257 34.39 3.71 6.85
CA LYS A 257 34.84 3.66 8.26
C LYS A 257 34.62 5.02 8.93
N LEU A 258 34.20 4.99 10.20
CA LEU A 258 34.21 6.18 11.06
C LEU A 258 35.64 6.70 11.23
N SER A 259 35.80 8.01 11.19
CA SER A 259 37.06 8.63 11.62
C SER A 259 37.34 8.32 13.11
N PRO A 260 38.59 8.41 13.59
CA PRO A 260 38.92 8.16 14.98
C PRO A 260 38.07 8.99 15.96
N GLN A 261 37.88 10.27 15.66
CA GLN A 261 37.07 11.19 16.47
C GLN A 261 35.58 10.83 16.46
N GLU A 262 34.99 10.56 15.29
CA GLU A 262 33.59 10.12 15.19
C GLU A 262 33.38 8.78 15.92
N ARG A 263 34.36 7.88 15.83
CA ARG A 263 34.31 6.58 16.48
C ARG A 263 34.35 6.69 17.99
N GLU A 264 35.20 7.57 18.53
CA GLU A 264 35.28 7.85 19.96
C GLU A 264 33.96 8.43 20.47
N THR A 265 33.45 9.49 19.85
CA THR A 265 32.15 10.07 20.23
C THR A 265 31.03 9.05 20.10
N TYR A 266 30.99 8.26 19.02
CA TYR A 266 30.00 7.20 18.84
C TYR A 266 30.06 6.17 19.98
N GLN A 267 31.26 5.73 20.36
CA GLN A 267 31.45 4.77 21.46
C GLN A 267 31.01 5.33 22.81
N GLU A 268 31.30 6.59 23.10
CA GLU A 268 30.84 7.27 24.31
C GLU A 268 29.31 7.34 24.36
N GLN A 269 28.66 7.78 23.28
CA GLN A 269 27.19 7.87 23.22
C GLN A 269 26.55 6.49 23.31
N MET A 270 27.14 5.49 22.66
CA MET A 270 26.68 4.10 22.75
C MET A 270 26.82 3.55 24.17
N LYS A 271 27.89 3.90 24.90
CA LYS A 271 28.09 3.50 26.29
C LYS A 271 27.00 4.05 27.19
N VAL A 272 26.75 5.36 27.14
CA VAL A 272 25.69 6.03 27.90
C VAL A 272 24.32 5.40 27.62
N ARG A 273 24.02 5.13 26.35
CA ARG A 273 22.78 4.48 25.95
C ARG A 273 22.68 3.04 26.48
N ASN A 274 23.74 2.25 26.31
CA ASN A 274 23.74 0.83 26.66
C ASN A 274 23.68 0.61 28.18
N GLU A 275 24.32 1.49 28.97
CA GLU A 275 24.21 1.49 30.44
C GLU A 275 22.75 1.64 30.87
N PHE A 276 22.05 2.64 30.34
CA PHE A 276 20.62 2.85 30.64
C PHE A 276 19.74 1.67 30.20
N ILE A 277 19.98 1.12 29.01
CA ILE A 277 19.24 -0.05 28.49
C ILE A 277 19.45 -1.26 29.40
N LYS A 278 20.67 -1.49 29.86
CA LYS A 278 21.03 -2.61 30.72
C LYS A 278 20.39 -2.46 32.11
N GLU A 279 20.47 -1.28 32.72
CA GLU A 279 19.85 -0.99 34.02
C GLU A 279 18.33 -1.21 34.01
N ASN A 280 17.68 -0.91 32.88
CA ASN A 280 16.24 -1.03 32.72
C ASN A 280 15.80 -2.35 32.04
N ASN A 281 16.73 -3.29 31.81
CA ASN A 281 16.47 -4.59 31.15
C ASN A 281 15.74 -4.49 29.80
N ILE A 282 16.05 -3.47 29.01
CA ILE A 282 15.35 -3.20 27.74
C ILE A 282 15.99 -3.99 26.59
N LYS A 283 15.16 -4.60 25.72
CA LYS A 283 15.61 -5.27 24.49
C LYS A 283 15.22 -4.46 23.25
N LEU A 284 16.14 -3.65 22.73
CA LEU A 284 15.88 -2.79 21.56
C LEU A 284 15.59 -3.54 20.24
N SER A 285 15.85 -4.85 20.18
CA SER A 285 15.51 -5.66 19.00
C SER A 285 14.02 -5.89 18.81
N SER A 286 13.18 -5.61 19.82
CA SER A 286 11.73 -5.74 19.73
C SER A 286 11.04 -4.37 19.69
N LEU A 287 9.90 -4.31 18.99
CA LEU A 287 9.03 -3.11 18.97
C LEU A 287 8.61 -2.69 20.38
N GLU A 288 8.32 -3.67 21.23
CA GLU A 288 7.93 -3.43 22.62
C GLU A 288 9.09 -2.84 23.44
N GLY A 289 10.32 -3.33 23.25
CA GLY A 289 11.50 -2.76 23.89
C GLY A 289 11.80 -1.34 23.42
N TRP A 290 11.56 -1.03 22.14
CA TRP A 290 11.65 0.35 21.65
C TRP A 290 10.62 1.28 22.32
N LYS A 291 9.35 0.84 22.42
CA LYS A 291 8.31 1.61 23.12
C LYS A 291 8.69 1.86 24.58
N GLN A 292 9.16 0.83 25.29
CA GLN A 292 9.62 0.96 26.66
C GLN A 292 10.79 1.95 26.80
N PHE A 293 11.77 1.90 25.90
CA PHE A 293 12.88 2.85 25.89
C PHE A 293 12.40 4.30 25.74
N VAL A 294 11.49 4.56 24.78
CA VAL A 294 10.91 5.89 24.59
C VAL A 294 10.17 6.36 25.85
N MET A 295 9.31 5.51 26.42
CA MET A 295 8.54 5.85 27.63
C MET A 295 9.44 6.15 28.83
N LEU A 296 10.44 5.30 29.09
CA LEU A 296 11.35 5.46 30.23
C LEU A 296 12.28 6.65 30.03
N SER A 297 12.69 6.93 28.79
CA SER A 297 13.54 8.07 28.48
C SER A 297 12.90 9.43 28.79
N ALA A 298 11.56 9.51 28.70
CA ALA A 298 10.81 10.73 29.00
C ALA A 298 10.61 10.98 30.50
N ARG A 299 10.86 9.97 31.36
CA ARG A 299 10.52 10.00 32.79
C ARG A 299 11.67 10.42 33.70
N SER A 300 12.90 10.46 33.22
CA SER A 300 14.07 10.79 34.05
C SER A 300 15.15 11.57 33.29
N PRO A 301 15.98 12.37 34.00
CA PRO A 301 17.14 13.03 33.40
C PRO A 301 18.13 12.06 32.77
N LEU A 302 18.37 10.90 33.41
CA LEU A 302 19.22 9.83 32.90
C LEU A 302 18.64 9.22 31.61
N GLY A 303 17.32 8.99 31.59
CA GLY A 303 16.62 8.52 30.41
C GLY A 303 16.68 9.50 29.25
N ARG A 304 16.51 10.80 29.53
CA ARG A 304 16.66 11.86 28.51
C ARG A 304 18.08 11.86 27.94
N ARG A 305 19.09 11.74 28.79
CA ARG A 305 20.50 11.64 28.37
C ARG A 305 20.73 10.41 27.47
N ALA A 306 20.15 9.26 27.81
CA ALA A 306 20.24 8.05 27.00
C ALA A 306 19.55 8.19 25.64
N MET A 307 18.41 8.88 25.56
CA MET A 307 17.72 9.17 24.29
C MET A 307 18.51 10.13 23.40
N LEU A 308 19.08 11.19 23.99
CA LEU A 308 19.96 12.11 23.27
C LEU A 308 21.20 11.39 22.74
N ALA A 309 21.81 10.54 23.57
CA ALA A 309 22.94 9.70 23.17
C ALA A 309 22.58 8.72 22.04
N HIS A 310 21.40 8.08 22.12
CA HIS A 310 20.90 7.24 21.04
C HIS A 310 20.76 8.02 19.72
N ARG A 311 20.17 9.21 19.76
CA ARG A 311 19.97 10.06 18.59
C ARG A 311 21.31 10.50 17.99
N GLN A 312 22.25 10.95 18.82
CA GLN A 312 23.57 11.39 18.38
C GLN A 312 24.40 10.24 17.79
N ALA A 313 24.39 9.06 18.41
CA ALA A 313 25.06 7.88 17.85
C ALA A 313 24.47 7.48 16.48
N LYS A 314 23.14 7.58 16.33
CA LYS A 314 22.46 7.32 15.06
C LYS A 314 22.84 8.35 13.99
N GLU A 315 22.89 9.63 14.35
CA GLU A 315 23.31 10.71 13.46
C GLU A 315 24.75 10.52 12.95
N ILE A 316 25.69 10.19 13.85
CA ILE A 316 27.07 9.88 13.48
C ILE A 316 27.11 8.72 12.48
N SER A 317 26.38 7.63 12.74
CA SER A 317 26.39 6.45 11.85
C SER A 317 25.77 6.71 10.48
N LEU A 318 24.67 7.49 10.43
CA LEU A 318 23.94 7.74 9.19
C LEU A 318 24.66 8.71 8.26
N CYS A 319 25.18 9.82 8.79
CA CYS A 319 25.76 10.93 8.01
C CYS A 319 27.18 11.31 8.49
N THR A 320 28.09 10.33 8.45
CA THR A 320 29.53 10.53 8.70
C THR A 320 30.13 11.48 7.67
N ASN A 321 31.18 12.21 8.06
CA ASN A 321 31.95 13.03 7.12
C ASN A 321 32.59 12.18 6.01
N GLY A 322 32.98 10.93 6.31
CA GLY A 322 33.50 9.99 5.32
C GLY A 322 32.50 9.68 4.20
N LYS A 323 31.22 9.47 4.57
CA LYS A 323 30.13 9.23 3.59
C LYS A 323 29.90 10.46 2.72
N LEU A 324 29.95 11.66 3.29
CA LEU A 324 29.80 12.91 2.52
C LEU A 324 30.97 13.10 1.53
N ARG A 325 32.20 12.77 1.93
CA ARG A 325 33.35 12.80 1.00
C ARG A 325 33.18 11.82 -0.15
N ILE A 326 32.83 10.58 0.14
CA ILE A 326 32.58 9.57 -0.90
C ILE A 326 31.42 9.98 -1.81
N LEU A 327 30.36 10.57 -1.24
CA LEU A 327 29.27 11.11 -2.03
C LEU A 327 29.75 12.24 -2.95
N ALA A 328 30.62 13.14 -2.46
CA ALA A 328 31.23 14.18 -3.29
C ALA A 328 32.05 13.59 -4.45
N ASP A 329 32.86 12.55 -4.16
CA ASP A 329 33.65 11.85 -5.17
C ASP A 329 32.75 11.21 -6.23
N LEU A 330 31.68 10.51 -5.81
CA LEU A 330 30.70 9.90 -6.72
C LEU A 330 29.99 10.95 -7.58
N LEU A 331 29.53 12.06 -6.99
CA LEU A 331 28.89 13.14 -7.73
C LEU A 331 29.84 13.79 -8.74
N SER A 332 31.14 13.88 -8.42
CA SER A 332 32.14 14.39 -9.36
C SER A 332 32.37 13.44 -10.53
N GLN A 333 32.40 12.13 -10.28
CA GLN A 333 32.58 11.10 -11.31
C GLN A 333 31.35 11.02 -12.23
N HIS A 334 30.15 11.20 -11.68
CA HIS A 334 28.86 11.09 -12.37
C HIS A 334 28.22 12.46 -12.69
N HIS A 335 29.01 13.53 -12.85
CA HIS A 335 28.49 14.90 -12.98
C HIS A 335 27.61 15.16 -14.22
N LEU A 336 27.70 14.32 -15.26
CA LEU A 336 26.83 14.38 -16.45
C LEU A 336 25.60 13.48 -16.33
N GLU A 337 25.53 12.61 -15.33
CA GLU A 337 24.48 11.62 -15.19
C GLU A 337 23.40 12.07 -14.20
N LYS A 338 22.15 11.71 -14.49
CA LYS A 338 21.02 11.97 -13.60
C LYS A 338 21.15 11.10 -12.34
N THR A 339 21.51 11.73 -11.22
CA THR A 339 21.77 11.04 -9.96
C THR A 339 20.64 11.24 -8.95
N LEU A 340 20.15 10.15 -8.36
CA LEU A 340 19.21 10.18 -7.24
C LEU A 340 19.89 9.70 -5.96
N ILE A 341 19.73 10.46 -4.87
CA ILE A 341 20.29 10.15 -3.55
C ILE A 341 19.15 9.87 -2.59
N PHE A 342 19.15 8.68 -1.98
CA PHE A 342 18.13 8.27 -1.01
C PHE A 342 18.74 8.08 0.38
N THR A 343 18.06 8.60 1.40
CA THR A 343 18.34 8.34 2.81
C THR A 343 17.04 8.38 3.60
N ALA A 344 16.92 7.52 4.62
CA ALA A 344 15.72 7.45 5.45
C ALA A 344 15.63 8.58 6.50
N ASP A 345 16.68 9.39 6.65
CA ASP A 345 16.74 10.44 7.66
C ASP A 345 16.67 11.84 7.04
N ASN A 346 15.62 12.60 7.40
CA ASN A 346 15.39 13.94 6.88
C ASN A 346 16.54 14.90 7.18
N SER A 347 17.18 14.79 8.36
CA SER A 347 18.29 15.68 8.71
C SER A 347 19.48 15.49 7.76
N THR A 348 19.74 14.23 7.38
CA THR A 348 20.73 13.87 6.37
C THR A 348 20.35 14.41 4.98
N VAL A 349 19.07 14.34 4.58
CA VAL A 349 18.61 14.93 3.30
C VAL A 349 18.95 16.41 3.23
N TYR A 350 18.56 17.19 4.24
CA TYR A 350 18.82 18.63 4.26
C TYR A 350 20.31 18.96 4.34
N LYS A 351 21.09 18.18 5.09
CA LYS A 351 22.55 18.36 5.16
C LYS A 351 23.22 18.12 3.81
N ILE A 352 22.83 17.07 3.08
CA ILE A 352 23.31 16.80 1.71
C ILE A 352 22.89 17.95 0.78
N SER A 353 21.62 18.35 0.83
CA SER A 353 21.09 19.44 0.02
C SER A 353 21.86 20.75 0.20
N GLN A 354 22.13 21.15 1.44
CA GLN A 354 22.89 22.36 1.75
C GLN A 354 24.37 22.23 1.36
N SER A 355 24.98 21.05 1.53
CA SER A 355 26.41 20.84 1.25
C SER A 355 26.71 20.79 -0.25
N PHE A 356 25.81 20.25 -1.05
CA PHE A 356 26.02 20.00 -2.48
C PHE A 356 25.10 20.84 -3.39
N LEU A 357 24.26 21.71 -2.82
CA LEU A 357 23.27 22.52 -3.54
C LEU A 357 22.29 21.68 -4.39
N ILE A 358 21.94 20.49 -3.88
CA ILE A 358 21.01 19.56 -4.54
C ILE A 358 19.60 19.79 -3.98
N PRO A 359 18.55 19.88 -4.82
CA PRO A 359 17.18 19.98 -4.35
C PRO A 359 16.78 18.83 -3.43
N ALA A 360 16.16 19.14 -2.28
CA ALA A 360 15.69 18.16 -1.31
C ALA A 360 14.21 17.84 -1.51
N ILE A 361 13.85 16.55 -1.49
CA ILE A 361 12.46 16.10 -1.41
C ILE A 361 12.30 15.29 -0.12
N THR A 362 11.47 15.80 0.79
CA THR A 362 11.06 15.09 2.02
C THR A 362 9.53 15.02 2.09
N HIS A 363 8.99 14.36 3.12
CA HIS A 363 7.55 14.37 3.40
C HIS A 363 6.99 15.78 3.70
N GLN A 364 7.85 16.75 4.03
CA GLN A 364 7.47 18.13 4.31
C GLN A 364 7.48 19.00 3.05
N THR A 365 8.08 18.54 1.94
CA THR A 365 8.14 19.29 0.70
C THR A 365 6.72 19.48 0.13
N PRO A 366 6.27 20.73 -0.10
CA PRO A 366 4.99 21.02 -0.73
C PRO A 366 4.83 20.32 -2.08
N VAL A 367 3.61 19.92 -2.41
CA VAL A 367 3.29 19.18 -3.65
C VAL A 367 3.75 19.94 -4.91
N LYS A 368 3.55 21.26 -4.96
CA LYS A 368 3.97 22.11 -6.10
C LYS A 368 5.50 22.10 -6.29
N GLU A 369 6.24 22.26 -5.20
CA GLU A 369 7.70 22.24 -5.22
C GLU A 369 8.23 20.85 -5.62
N ARG A 370 7.66 19.78 -5.05
CA ARG A 370 7.99 18.40 -5.41
C ARG A 370 7.79 18.16 -6.91
N HIS A 371 6.64 18.57 -7.44
CA HIS A 371 6.32 18.42 -8.86
C HIS A 371 7.32 19.19 -9.75
N GLU A 372 7.67 20.43 -9.37
CA GLU A 372 8.65 21.24 -10.11
C GLU A 372 10.04 20.59 -10.13
N ILE A 373 10.55 20.15 -8.98
CA ILE A 373 11.86 19.49 -8.86
C ILE A 373 11.90 18.22 -9.73
N LEU A 374 10.88 17.37 -9.65
CA LEU A 374 10.82 16.13 -10.41
C LEU A 374 10.67 16.37 -11.92
N THR A 375 9.97 17.43 -12.31
CA THR A 375 9.82 17.81 -13.73
C THR A 375 11.16 18.29 -14.29
N LYS A 376 11.88 19.16 -13.57
CA LYS A 376 13.22 19.63 -13.96
C LYS A 376 14.26 18.50 -13.99
N PHE A 377 14.12 17.49 -13.12
CA PHE A 377 15.00 16.31 -13.15
C PHE A 377 14.74 15.40 -14.37
N ARG A 378 13.49 15.37 -14.88
CA ARG A 378 13.13 14.58 -16.06
C ARG A 378 13.56 15.23 -17.37
N ALA A 379 13.49 16.57 -17.45
CA ALA A 379 14.13 17.35 -18.52
C ALA A 379 15.63 17.04 -18.59
#